data_AF-R6LRY8-F1
#
_entry.id   AF-R6LRY8-F1
#
_cell.length_a   1.000
_cell.length_b   1.000
_cell.length_c   1.000
_cell.angle_alpha   90.00
_cell.angle_beta   90.00
_cell.angle_gamma   90.00
#
_symmetry.space_group_name_H-M   'P 1'
#
loop_
_entity.id
_entity.type
_entity.pdbx_description
1 polymer ?
#
loop_
_entity_poly.entity_id
_entity_poly.type
_entity_poly.pdbx_seq_one_letter_code
_entity_poly.pdbx_strand_id
1 'polypeptide(L)' 'MGGKVIETEAKKMYNRGISEGRSESLKDQIKKKLAKGKEIAQIADEIEESEETVLEPIKQIEAEK' A
#
# COMPACT_ATOMS: atom_id res chain seq x y z
N MET A 1 -36.55 -10.00 10.05
CA MET A 1 -35.12 -10.22 10.40
C MET A 1 -34.21 -9.82 9.23
N GLY A 2 -34.21 -8.55 8.80
CA GLY A 2 -33.53 -8.14 7.54
C GLY A 2 -32.38 -7.13 7.67
N GLY A 3 -32.10 -6.60 8.86
CA GLY A 3 -31.19 -5.46 9.02
C GLY A 3 -29.70 -5.79 9.16
N LYS A 4 -29.32 -7.04 9.47
CA LYS A 4 -27.93 -7.37 9.87
C LYS A 4 -26.96 -7.63 8.71
N VAL A 5 -27.44 -7.87 7.49
CA VAL A 5 -26.60 -8.32 6.36
C VAL A 5 -25.97 -7.15 5.60
N ILE A 6 -26.69 -6.02 5.49
CA ILE A 6 -26.27 -4.85 4.70
C ILE A 6 -25.05 -4.16 5.35
N GLU A 7 -25.02 -4.09 6.68
CA GLU A 7 -23.94 -3.43 7.42
C GLU A 7 -22.59 -4.17 7.27
N THR A 8 -22.62 -5.49 7.07
CA THR A 8 -21.39 -6.30 6.96
C THR A 8 -20.74 -6.19 5.58
N GLU A 9 -21.54 -6.24 4.51
CA GLU A 9 -21.05 -6.10 3.13
C GLU A 9 -20.53 -4.68 2.86
N ALA A 10 -21.28 -3.65 3.28
CA ALA A 10 -20.86 -2.25 3.14
C ALA A 10 -19.56 -1.95 3.92
N LYS A 11 -19.41 -2.52 5.13
CA LYS A 11 -18.20 -2.36 5.94
C LYS A 11 -16.99 -3.07 5.32
N LYS A 12 -17.18 -4.25 4.71
CA LYS A 12 -16.13 -4.93 3.94
C LYS A 12 -15.68 -4.11 2.73
N MET A 13 -16.63 -3.58 1.96
CA MET A 13 -16.33 -2.73 0.80
C MET A 13 -15.59 -1.45 1.19
N TYR A 14 -16.01 -0.79 2.28
CA TYR A 14 -15.33 0.40 2.79
C TYR A 14 -13.90 0.09 3.26
N ASN A 15 -13.71 -0.97 4.06
CA ASN A 15 -12.39 -1.38 4.52
C ASN A 15 -11.46 -1.75 3.36
N ARG A 16 -12.00 -2.39 2.33
CA ARG A 16 -11.26 -2.72 1.11
C ARG A 16 -10.81 -1.45 0.39
N GLY A 17 -11.68 -0.47 0.20
CA GLY A 17 -11.33 0.80 -0.45
C GLY A 17 -10.26 1.60 0.33
N ILE A 18 -10.33 1.62 1.66
CA ILE A 18 -9.30 2.24 2.50
C ILE A 18 -7.97 1.50 2.38
N SER A 19 -7.99 0.17 2.38
CA SER A 19 -6.78 -0.64 2.24
C SER A 19 -6.14 -0.50 0.86
N GLU A 20 -6.96 -0.51 -0.21
CA GLU A 20 -6.50 -0.33 -1.59
C GLU A 20 -5.90 1.07 -1.77
N GLY A 21 -6.56 2.12 -1.26
CA GLY A 21 -6.02 3.48 -1.30
C GLY A 21 -4.73 3.65 -0.50
N ARG A 22 -4.62 3.03 0.69
CA ARG A 22 -3.37 3.05 1.47
C ARG A 22 -2.24 2.32 0.74
N SER A 23 -2.51 1.14 0.18
CA SER A 23 -1.50 0.38 -0.58
C SER A 23 -1.05 1.09 -1.86
N GLU A 24 -1.97 1.72 -2.59
CA GLU A 24 -1.65 2.54 -3.77
C GLU A 24 -0.79 3.74 -3.37
N SER A 25 -1.14 4.41 -2.27
CA SER A 25 -0.35 5.53 -1.75
C SER A 25 1.07 5.11 -1.31
N LEU A 26 1.25 3.88 -0.82
CA LEU A 26 2.55 3.34 -0.43
C LEU A 26 3.41 3.03 -1.67
N LYS A 27 2.83 2.33 -2.66
CA LYS A 27 3.50 2.06 -3.94
C LYS A 27 3.95 3.36 -4.63
N ASP A 28 3.10 4.37 -4.67
CA ASP A 28 3.43 5.67 -5.28
C ASP A 28 4.53 6.41 -4.54
N GLN A 29 4.53 6.38 -3.20
CA GLN A 29 5.61 6.94 -2.41
C GLN A 29 6.93 6.25 -2.72
N ILE A 30 6.96 4.92 -2.68
CA ILE A 30 8.14 4.10 -3.00
C ILE A 30 8.63 4.38 -4.42
N LYS A 31 7.73 4.38 -5.41
CA LYS A 31 8.05 4.69 -6.82
C LYS A 31 8.69 6.06 -6.99
N LYS A 32 8.18 7.10 -6.30
CA LYS A 32 8.75 8.45 -6.33
C LYS A 32 10.14 8.51 -5.70
N LYS A 33 10.41 7.75 -4.63
CA LYS A 33 11.73 7.72 -3.99
C LYS A 33 12.75 6.91 -4.80
N LEU A 34 12.33 5.78 -5.37
CA LEU A 34 13.13 5.01 -6.33
C LEU A 34 13.52 5.85 -7.56
N ALA A 35 12.58 6.64 -8.08
CA ALA A 35 12.86 7.55 -9.20
C ALA A 35 13.88 8.65 -8.85
N LYS A 36 14.06 8.97 -7.57
CA LYS A 36 15.11 9.87 -7.07
C LYS A 36 16.44 9.16 -6.80
N GLY A 37 16.53 7.85 -7.05
CA GLY A 37 17.73 7.04 -6.82
C GLY A 37 18.00 6.71 -5.35
N LYS A 38 16.96 6.68 -4.50
CA LYS A 38 17.13 6.33 -3.08
C LYS A 38 17.22 4.82 -2.90
N GLU A 39 18.04 4.41 -1.94
CA GLU A 39 18.19 3.00 -1.54
C GLU A 39 17.04 2.54 -0.64
N ILE A 40 16.80 1.23 -0.58
CA ILE A 40 15.68 0.61 0.16
C ILE A 40 15.66 1.04 1.63
N ALA A 41 16.80 1.02 2.31
CA ALA A 41 16.93 1.45 3.70
C ALA A 41 16.49 2.92 3.90
N GLN A 42 16.92 3.82 3.00
CA GLN A 42 16.52 5.22 3.08
C GLN A 42 15.02 5.42 2.78
N ILE A 43 14.46 4.61 1.89
CA ILE A 43 13.02 4.64 1.60
C ILE A 43 12.23 4.20 2.83
N ALA A 44 12.65 3.09 3.46
CA ALA A 44 12.06 2.56 4.68
C ALA A 44 12.09 3.60 5.82
N ASP A 45 13.24 4.21 6.07
CA ASP A 45 13.37 5.29 7.06
C ASP A 45 12.47 6.50 6.76
N GLU A 46 12.41 6.94 5.49
CA GLU A 46 11.64 8.13 5.11
C GLU A 46 10.13 7.97 5.11
N ILE A 47 9.63 6.73 5.02
CA ILE A 47 8.19 6.45 5.05
C ILE A 47 7.78 5.81 6.39
N GLU A 48 8.70 5.71 7.35
CA GLU A 48 8.51 5.11 8.67
C GLU A 48 7.99 3.66 8.61
N GLU A 49 8.49 2.89 7.63
CA GLU A 49 8.16 1.48 7.44
C GLU A 49 9.43 0.62 7.48
N SER A 50 9.27 -0.69 7.60
CA SER A 50 10.42 -1.62 7.56
C SER A 50 10.87 -1.91 6.13
N GLU A 51 12.16 -2.22 5.95
CA GLU A 51 12.70 -2.63 4.64
C GLU A 51 11.91 -3.77 4.01
N GLU A 52 11.46 -4.75 4.82
CA GLU A 52 10.62 -5.86 4.37
C GLU A 52 9.28 -5.40 3.78
N THR A 53 8.62 -4.44 4.46
CA THR A 53 7.35 -3.84 4.03
C THR A 53 7.49 -3.03 2.75
N VAL A 54 8.67 -2.43 2.53
CA VAL A 54 9.01 -1.68 1.30
C VAL A 54 9.40 -2.62 0.15
N LEU A 55 10.04 -3.75 0.46
CA LEU A 55 10.58 -4.69 -0.52
C LEU A 55 9.50 -5.33 -1.41
N GLU A 56 8.36 -5.72 -0.83
CA GLU A 56 7.26 -6.31 -1.59
C GLU A 56 6.67 -5.36 -2.66
N PRO A 57 6.30 -4.10 -2.33
CA PRO A 57 5.91 -3.11 -3.31
C PRO A 57 6.95 -2.87 -4.40
N ILE A 58 8.25 -2.83 -4.05
CA ILE A 58 9.33 -2.63 -5.03
C ILE A 58 9.34 -3.77 -6.06
N LYS A 59 9.29 -5.02 -5.60
CA LYS A 59 9.23 -6.19 -6.50
C LYS A 59 8.03 -6.14 -7.43
N GLN A 60 6.87 -5.71 -6.92
CA GLN A 60 5.67 -5.54 -7.76
C GLN A 60 5.87 -4.42 -8.78
N ILE A 61 6.40 -3.26 -8.38
CA ILE A 61 6.69 -2.14 -9.28
C ILE A 61 7.68 -2.53 -10.38
N GLU A 62 8.69 -3.34 -10.06
CA GLU A 62 9.66 -3.85 -11.04
C GLU A 62 9.06 -4.92 -11.96
N ALA A 63 8.16 -5.77 -11.46
CA ALA A 63 7.45 -6.77 -12.25
C ALA A 63 6.35 -6.16 -13.15
N GLU A 64 5.84 -4.97 -12.80
CA GLU A 64 4.86 -4.19 -13.57
C GLU A 64 5.50 -3.32 -14.67
N LYS A 65 6.84 -3.24 -14.74
CA LYS A 65 7.58 -2.54 -15.81
C LYS A 65 7.75 -3.40 -17.06
#